data_AF-A0A0D6M3C1-F1
#
_entry.id   AF-A0A0D6M3C1-F1
#
_cell.length_a   1.000
_cell.length_b   1.000
_cell.length_c   1.000
_cell.angle_alpha   90.00
_cell.angle_beta   90.00
_cell.angle_gamma   90.00
#
_symmetry.space_group_name_H-M   'P 1'
#
loop_
_entity.id
_entity.type
_entity.pdbx_description
1 polymer ?
#
loop_
_entity_poly.entity_id
_entity_poly.type
_entity_poly.pdbx_seq_one_letter_code
_entity_poly.pdbx_strand_id
1 'polypeptide(L)'
;MINGGRVPCRVREIVNRQYKAVFTPTQSITHTIEMRFNGEEVAGSPWHIPVEDRPERRHETNRTTSYYSELSGAGLVRAPVNKVASFEITGEGLETNDIQAKIYGKSSLVPGFSSKTVDNRKYLKVLMVANSRCEFCREETADTPPSIA
;
A
#
# COMPACT_ATOMS: atom_id res chain seq x y z
N MET A 1 19.01 -0.76 -6.03
CA MET A 1 19.50 -2.04 -5.48
C MET A 1 18.79 -2.32 -4.17
N ILE A 2 18.65 -3.59 -3.80
CA ILE A 2 18.07 -4.00 -2.52
C ILE A 2 19.11 -4.80 -1.75
N ASN A 3 19.39 -4.42 -0.50
CA ASN A 3 20.41 -5.05 0.37
C ASN A 3 21.77 -5.21 -0.34
N GLY A 4 22.26 -4.14 -1.00
CA GLY A 4 23.51 -4.18 -1.76
C GLY A 4 23.49 -5.13 -2.98
N GLY A 5 22.31 -5.46 -3.51
CA GLY A 5 22.14 -6.34 -4.67
C GLY A 5 21.85 -7.80 -4.33
N ARG A 6 21.69 -8.15 -3.05
CA ARG A 6 21.41 -9.53 -2.61
C ARG A 6 19.97 -9.98 -2.87
N VAL A 7 19.04 -9.04 -3.03
CA VAL A 7 17.63 -9.33 -3.32
C VAL A 7 17.31 -8.88 -4.75
N PRO A 8 16.85 -9.78 -5.64
CA PRO A 8 16.46 -9.42 -6.99
C PRO A 8 15.36 -8.36 -7.00
N CYS A 9 15.51 -7.37 -7.87
CA CYS A 9 14.51 -6.33 -8.08
C CYS A 9 14.35 -6.03 -9.57
N ARG A 10 13.17 -5.56 -9.96
CA ARG A 10 12.86 -5.11 -11.33
C ARG A 10 12.34 -3.69 -11.28
N VAL A 11 12.77 -2.88 -12.22
CA VAL A 11 12.25 -1.52 -12.41
C VAL A 11 11.66 -1.45 -13.80
N ARG A 12 10.43 -0.93 -13.92
CA ARG A 12 9.78 -0.66 -15.21
C ARG A 12 9.24 0.76 -15.25
N GLU A 13 9.32 1.40 -16.39
CA GLU A 13 8.53 2.62 -16.63
C GLU A 13 7.05 2.24 -16.73
N ILE A 14 6.19 3.06 -16.13
CA ILE A 14 4.73 2.91 -16.22
C ILE A 14 4.17 3.94 -17.18
N VAL A 15 4.34 5.23 -16.88
CA VAL A 15 3.82 6.34 -17.69
C VAL A 15 4.62 7.60 -17.42
N ASN A 16 4.94 8.39 -18.46
CA ASN A 16 5.50 9.74 -18.35
C ASN A 16 6.62 9.89 -17.29
N ARG A 17 7.72 9.14 -17.40
CA ARG A 17 8.86 9.17 -16.45
C ARG A 17 8.49 8.74 -15.02
N GLN A 18 7.44 7.95 -14.86
CA GLN A 18 7.10 7.27 -13.60
C GLN A 18 7.58 5.84 -13.65
N TYR A 19 8.27 5.42 -12.59
CA TYR A 19 8.90 4.11 -12.52
C TYR A 19 8.29 3.29 -11.39
N LYS A 20 7.98 2.02 -11.65
CA LYS A 20 7.63 1.01 -10.65
C LYS A 20 8.86 0.16 -10.36
N ALA A 21 9.34 0.19 -9.13
CA ALA A 21 10.28 -0.80 -8.62
C ALA A 21 9.50 -1.91 -7.91
N VAL A 22 9.87 -3.17 -8.16
CA VAL A 22 9.26 -4.36 -7.56
C VAL A 22 10.38 -5.29 -7.08
N PHE A 23 10.23 -5.83 -5.88
CA PHE A 23 11.04 -6.93 -5.37
C PHE A 23 10.16 -7.85 -4.52
N THR A 24 10.56 -9.11 -4.37
CA THR A 24 9.89 -10.08 -3.51
C THR A 24 10.82 -10.42 -2.36
N PRO A 25 10.55 -9.94 -1.13
CA PRO A 25 11.36 -10.32 0.03
C PRO A 25 11.17 -11.81 0.35
N THR A 26 12.25 -12.48 0.72
CA THR A 26 12.23 -13.89 1.13
C THR A 26 12.71 -14.10 2.56
N GLN A 27 13.02 -13.02 3.28
CA GLN A 27 13.56 -13.05 4.64
C GLN A 27 12.81 -12.02 5.49
N SER A 28 12.53 -12.37 6.74
CA SER A 28 11.91 -11.48 7.72
C SER A 28 12.95 -10.54 8.35
N ILE A 29 13.46 -9.60 7.56
CA ILE A 29 14.45 -8.60 7.98
C ILE A 29 14.06 -7.21 7.46
N THR A 30 14.70 -6.18 8.02
CA THR A 30 14.67 -4.84 7.42
C THR A 30 15.48 -4.84 6.12
N HIS A 31 14.80 -4.52 5.01
CA HIS A 31 15.43 -4.38 3.70
C HIS A 31 15.81 -2.93 3.45
N THR A 32 17.06 -2.70 3.04
CA THR A 32 17.55 -1.39 2.60
C THR A 32 17.40 -1.27 1.09
N ILE A 33 16.65 -0.27 0.66
CA ILE A 33 16.34 0.01 -0.74
C ILE A 33 17.07 1.28 -1.14
N GLU A 34 18.04 1.13 -2.05
CA GLU A 34 18.78 2.23 -2.63
C GLU A 34 18.32 2.48 -4.06
N MET A 35 18.00 3.73 -4.39
CA MET A 35 17.61 4.09 -5.74
C MET A 35 18.37 5.33 -6.19
N ARG A 36 18.91 5.24 -7.42
CA ARG A 36 19.66 6.32 -8.05
C ARG A 36 19.09 6.61 -9.43
N PHE A 37 19.13 7.87 -9.82
CA PHE A 37 18.81 8.33 -11.16
C PHE A 37 19.98 9.17 -11.66
N ASN A 38 20.56 8.82 -12.81
CA ASN A 38 21.77 9.45 -13.34
C ASN A 38 22.96 9.52 -12.37
N GLY A 39 23.12 8.49 -11.53
CA GLY A 39 24.21 8.41 -10.54
C GLY A 39 23.93 9.14 -9.23
N GLU A 40 22.89 9.98 -9.17
CA GLU A 40 22.46 10.69 -7.96
C GLU A 40 21.37 9.92 -7.21
N GLU A 41 21.36 10.04 -5.87
CA GLU A 41 20.31 9.43 -5.05
C GLU A 41 18.99 10.14 -5.23
N VAL A 42 17.93 9.36 -5.46
CA VAL A 42 16.58 9.94 -5.54
C VAL A 42 16.11 10.33 -4.14
N ALA A 43 15.23 11.31 -4.06
CA ALA A 43 14.70 11.79 -2.78
C ALA A 43 14.10 10.65 -1.93
N GLY A 44 14.51 10.57 -0.66
CA GLY A 44 14.07 9.55 0.30
C GLY A 44 14.87 8.25 0.26
N SER A 45 15.69 8.02 -0.77
CA SER A 45 16.68 6.94 -0.74
C SER A 45 17.78 7.27 0.27
N PRO A 46 18.28 6.28 1.03
CA PRO A 46 17.81 4.88 1.10
C PRO A 46 16.57 4.71 1.99
N TRP A 47 15.63 3.86 1.56
CA TRP A 47 14.50 3.44 2.39
C TRP A 47 14.82 2.18 3.19
N HIS A 48 14.32 2.11 4.43
CA HIS A 48 14.45 0.95 5.29
C HIS A 48 13.05 0.37 5.53
N ILE A 49 12.79 -0.81 4.97
CA ILE A 49 11.47 -1.45 5.02
C ILE A 49 11.54 -2.70 5.89
N PRO A 50 10.98 -2.70 7.11
CA PRO A 50 10.87 -3.90 7.91
C PRO A 50 9.92 -4.89 7.24
N VAL A 51 10.39 -6.12 7.02
CA VAL A 51 9.56 -7.25 6.59
C VAL A 51 9.57 -8.26 7.73
N GLU A 52 8.40 -8.68 8.17
CA GLU A 52 8.24 -9.66 9.24
C GLU A 52 7.43 -10.84 8.71
N ASP A 53 7.87 -12.06 9.04
CA ASP A 53 7.05 -13.24 8.80
C ASP A 53 5.84 -13.15 9.72
N ARG A 54 4.64 -13.14 9.13
CA ARG A 54 3.43 -13.34 9.92
C ARG A 54 3.38 -14.83 10.27
N PRO A 55 3.55 -15.22 11.55
CA PRO A 55 3.41 -16.62 11.90
C PRO A 55 2.00 -17.08 11.52
N GLU A 56 1.87 -18.26 10.90
CA GLU A 56 0.60 -18.98 10.82
C GLU A 56 0.17 -19.31 12.26
N ARG A 57 -0.66 -18.46 12.86
CA ARG A 57 -0.99 -18.59 14.29
C ARG A 57 -2.21 -19.46 14.45
N ARG A 58 -2.00 -20.66 15.01
CA ARG A 58 -3.02 -21.41 15.75
C ARG A 58 -3.70 -20.44 16.72
N HIS A 59 -5.03 -20.39 16.70
CA HIS A 59 -5.91 -19.62 17.60
C HIS A 59 -5.23 -19.29 18.93
N GLU A 60 -4.75 -18.06 19.09
CA GLU A 60 -4.32 -17.53 20.37
C GLU A 60 -5.20 -16.34 20.68
N THR A 61 -6.18 -16.58 21.55
CA THR A 61 -7.39 -15.78 21.82
C THR A 61 -7.14 -14.39 22.43
N ASN A 62 -5.90 -13.90 22.43
CA ASN A 62 -5.50 -12.73 23.21
C ASN A 62 -4.77 -11.63 22.42
N ARG A 63 -4.75 -11.69 21.08
CA ARG A 63 -4.26 -10.57 20.25
C ARG A 63 -5.41 -9.74 19.71
N THR A 64 -5.36 -8.44 19.95
CA THR A 64 -6.20 -7.41 19.33
C THR A 64 -5.68 -6.97 17.95
N THR A 65 -4.85 -7.78 17.29
CA THR A 65 -4.43 -7.52 15.92
C THR A 65 -5.49 -8.06 14.98
N SER A 66 -6.06 -7.20 14.14
CA SER A 66 -7.10 -7.61 13.21
C SER A 66 -6.73 -8.86 12.41
N TYR A 67 -7.52 -9.92 12.58
CA TYR A 67 -7.29 -11.23 11.95
C TYR A 67 -7.36 -11.15 10.42
N TYR A 68 -8.21 -10.25 9.94
CA TYR A 68 -8.48 -10.04 8.54
C TYR A 68 -8.99 -8.62 8.34
N SER A 69 -8.55 -7.98 7.27
CA SER A 69 -9.01 -6.66 6.86
C SER A 69 -9.24 -6.66 5.36
N GLU A 70 -10.43 -6.25 4.94
CA GLU A 70 -10.80 -6.02 3.55
C GLU A 70 -10.87 -4.53 3.28
N LEU A 71 -10.50 -4.15 2.06
CA LEU A 71 -10.66 -2.80 1.55
C LEU A 71 -11.72 -2.84 0.45
N SER A 72 -12.76 -2.01 0.57
CA SER A 72 -13.82 -1.92 -0.45
C SER A 72 -14.22 -0.47 -0.74
N GLY A 73 -14.90 -0.24 -1.88
CA GLY A 73 -15.44 1.06 -2.24
C GLY A 73 -14.71 1.78 -3.39
N ALA A 74 -15.43 2.68 -4.05
CA ALA A 74 -15.00 3.30 -5.30
C ALA A 74 -13.72 4.15 -5.18
N GLY A 75 -13.44 4.69 -3.99
CA GLY A 75 -12.27 5.53 -3.72
C GLY A 75 -10.93 4.81 -3.82
N LEU A 76 -10.90 3.47 -3.80
CA LEU A 76 -9.69 2.68 -4.06
C LEU A 76 -9.32 2.65 -5.55
N VAL A 77 -10.31 2.85 -6.42
CA VAL A 77 -10.16 2.72 -7.88
C VAL A 77 -10.00 4.07 -8.52
N ARG A 78 -10.86 5.03 -8.15
CA ARG A 78 -10.90 6.35 -8.76
C ARG A 78 -11.45 7.40 -7.81
N ALA A 79 -10.95 8.62 -7.94
CA ALA A 79 -11.48 9.77 -7.22
C ALA A 79 -11.74 10.94 -8.19
N PRO A 80 -12.93 11.55 -8.15
CA PRO A 80 -13.16 12.78 -8.88
C PRO A 80 -12.39 13.93 -8.25
N VAL A 81 -11.87 14.83 -9.10
CA VAL A 81 -11.14 16.02 -8.63
C VAL A 81 -12.10 16.93 -7.87
N ASN A 82 -11.64 17.47 -6.73
CA ASN A 82 -12.37 18.37 -5.83
C ASN A 82 -13.70 17.79 -5.31
N LYS A 83 -13.84 16.46 -5.31
CA LYS A 83 -14.97 15.76 -4.74
C LYS A 83 -14.46 14.72 -3.75
N VAL A 84 -15.29 14.45 -2.75
CA VAL A 84 -15.02 13.37 -1.79
C VAL A 84 -15.19 12.03 -2.51
N ALA A 85 -14.12 11.24 -2.51
CA ALA A 85 -14.15 9.81 -2.79
C ALA A 85 -14.01 9.05 -1.48
N SER A 86 -14.58 7.85 -1.39
CA SER A 86 -14.51 7.05 -0.17
C SER A 86 -14.19 5.59 -0.41
N PHE A 87 -13.51 5.01 0.55
CA PHE A 87 -13.34 3.58 0.69
C PHE A 87 -13.53 3.17 2.15
N GLU A 88 -13.74 1.89 2.36
CA GLU A 88 -14.10 1.28 3.63
C GLU A 88 -13.08 0.20 3.96
N ILE A 89 -12.67 0.17 5.22
CA ILE A 89 -11.83 -0.88 5.79
C ILE A 89 -12.71 -1.70 6.72
N THR A 90 -12.90 -2.98 6.43
CA THR A 90 -13.73 -3.89 7.23
C THR A 90 -12.89 -5.02 7.77
N GLY A 91 -13.04 -5.39 9.04
CA GLY A 91 -12.19 -6.44 9.62
C GLY A 91 -12.51 -6.80 11.06
N GLU A 92 -12.20 -8.04 11.43
CA GLU A 92 -12.38 -8.51 12.80
C GLU A 92 -11.21 -8.09 13.68
N GLY A 93 -11.49 -7.46 14.82
CA GLY A 93 -10.46 -7.04 15.78
C GLY A 93 -9.68 -5.79 15.34
N LEU A 94 -10.20 -5.02 14.38
CA LEU A 94 -9.61 -3.74 13.99
C LEU A 94 -9.82 -2.69 15.06
N GLU A 95 -8.75 -2.23 15.67
CA GLU A 95 -8.74 -0.98 16.42
C GLU A 95 -8.38 0.20 15.52
N THR A 96 -8.87 1.39 15.85
CA THR A 96 -8.56 2.61 15.07
C THR A 96 -7.06 2.91 15.03
N ASN A 97 -6.31 2.49 16.05
CA ASN A 97 -4.88 2.70 16.16
C ASN A 97 -4.05 1.77 15.24
N ASP A 98 -4.63 0.64 14.82
CA ASP A 98 -3.97 -0.30 13.91
C ASP A 98 -3.93 0.21 12.47
N ILE A 99 -4.76 1.21 12.15
CA ILE A 99 -4.94 1.69 10.78
C ILE A 99 -4.08 2.91 10.52
N GLN A 100 -3.11 2.73 9.63
CA GLN A 100 -2.31 3.80 9.08
C GLN A 100 -2.63 3.94 7.58
N ALA A 101 -3.26 5.05 7.22
CA ALA A 101 -3.50 5.41 5.82
C ALA A 101 -2.50 6.48 5.38
N LYS A 102 -1.80 6.24 4.27
CA LYS A 102 -0.99 7.24 3.57
C LYS A 102 -1.45 7.32 2.13
N ILE A 103 -1.70 8.53 1.66
CA ILE A 103 -2.12 8.81 0.29
C ILE A 103 -0.98 9.51 -0.42
N TYR A 104 -0.63 9.05 -1.61
CA TYR A 104 0.43 9.62 -2.45
C TYR A 104 -0.21 10.13 -3.74
N GLY A 105 0.29 11.25 -4.27
CA GLY A 105 -0.23 11.88 -5.49
C GLY A 105 0.89 12.45 -6.37
N LYS A 106 0.57 12.73 -7.64
CA LYS A 106 1.52 13.35 -8.59
C LYS A 106 1.82 14.82 -8.25
N SER A 107 0.96 15.47 -7.46
CA SER A 107 1.14 16.84 -6.99
C SER A 107 1.73 16.84 -5.58
N SER A 108 2.55 17.85 -5.27
CA SER A 108 2.96 18.18 -3.90
C SER A 108 1.78 18.46 -2.97
N LEU A 109 0.58 18.68 -3.53
CA LEU A 109 -0.69 18.70 -2.81
C LEU A 109 -1.19 17.25 -2.64
N VAL A 110 -0.82 16.64 -1.52
CA VAL A 110 -1.38 15.35 -1.10
C VAL A 110 -2.89 15.51 -0.86
N PRO A 111 -3.73 14.58 -1.34
CA PRO A 111 -5.16 14.58 -1.03
C PRO A 111 -5.39 14.65 0.48
N GLY A 112 -6.26 15.57 0.91
CA GLY A 112 -6.72 15.59 2.29
C GLY A 112 -7.53 14.33 2.56
N PHE A 113 -7.31 13.70 3.73
CA PHE A 113 -8.09 12.54 4.16
C PHE A 113 -8.63 12.69 5.57
N SER A 114 -9.73 12.00 5.83
CA SER A 114 -10.31 11.85 7.16
C SER A 114 -10.87 10.45 7.32
N SER A 115 -10.67 9.86 8.50
CA SER A 115 -11.24 8.57 8.87
C SER A 115 -12.31 8.76 9.94
N LYS A 116 -13.44 8.06 9.80
CA LYS A 116 -14.49 8.01 10.83
C LYS A 116 -14.87 6.57 11.13
N THR A 117 -14.85 6.21 12.41
CA THR A 117 -15.47 4.97 12.92
C THR A 117 -16.98 5.18 12.98
N VAL A 118 -17.74 4.18 12.55
CA VAL A 118 -19.20 4.24 12.64
C VAL A 118 -19.67 2.94 13.32
N ASP A 119 -20.66 3.06 14.19
CA ASP A 119 -21.37 2.01 14.95
C ASP A 119 -20.54 0.95 15.69
N ASN A 120 -19.46 1.31 16.39
CA ASN A 120 -18.70 0.44 17.34
C ASN A 120 -18.31 -0.96 16.84
N ARG A 121 -18.49 -1.24 15.54
CA ARG A 121 -18.21 -2.50 14.89
C ARG A 121 -17.44 -2.17 13.63
N LYS A 122 -16.14 -2.41 13.65
CA LYS A 122 -15.38 -3.05 12.55
C LYS A 122 -15.40 -2.41 11.15
N TYR A 123 -15.97 -1.22 10.94
CA TYR A 123 -15.87 -0.50 9.67
C TYR A 123 -15.35 0.94 9.85
N LEU A 124 -14.34 1.27 9.05
CA LEU A 124 -13.76 2.61 8.99
C LEU A 124 -13.97 3.17 7.59
N LYS A 125 -14.71 4.26 7.52
CA LYS A 125 -14.89 4.99 6.27
C LYS A 125 -13.78 6.02 6.15
N VAL A 126 -13.00 5.90 5.10
CA VAL A 126 -11.96 6.87 4.72
C VAL A 126 -12.52 7.75 3.62
N LEU A 127 -12.52 9.05 3.87
CA LEU A 127 -12.88 10.08 2.90
C LEU A 127 -11.60 10.73 2.39
N MET A 128 -11.54 10.98 1.09
CA MET A 128 -10.42 11.63 0.44
C MET A 128 -10.90 12.66 -0.57
N VAL A 129 -10.26 13.82 -0.61
CA VAL A 129 -10.49 14.85 -1.64
C VAL A 129 -9.24 14.97 -2.50
N ALA A 130 -9.33 14.51 -3.74
CA ALA A 130 -8.24 14.61 -4.70
C ALA A 130 -8.22 16.01 -5.34
N ASN A 131 -7.14 16.76 -5.14
CA ASN A 131 -6.99 18.12 -5.69
C ASN A 131 -6.43 18.11 -7.14
N SER A 132 -6.05 16.94 -7.65
CA SER A 132 -5.61 16.70 -9.03
C SER A 132 -5.93 15.25 -9.42
N ARG A 133 -5.76 14.85 -10.69
CA ARG A 133 -5.95 13.44 -11.09
C ARG A 133 -5.01 12.53 -10.30
N CYS A 134 -5.56 11.73 -9.41
CA CYS A 134 -4.86 10.67 -8.69
C CYS A 134 -5.10 9.34 -9.42
N GLU A 135 -4.02 8.73 -9.92
CA GLU A 135 -4.04 7.34 -10.38
C GLU A 135 -3.65 6.46 -9.20
N PHE A 136 -4.57 5.63 -8.72
CA PHE A 136 -4.27 4.61 -7.73
C PHE A 136 -3.56 3.47 -8.46
N CYS A 137 -2.36 3.10 -8.00
CA CYS A 137 -1.70 1.90 -8.48
C CYS A 137 -2.54 0.70 -8.08
N ARG A 138 -3.34 0.16 -9.02
CA ARG A 138 -3.92 -1.17 -8.86
C ARG A 138 -2.77 -2.17 -8.82
N GLU A 139 -2.69 -2.96 -7.76
CA GLU A 139 -1.92 -4.19 -7.81
C GLU A 139 -2.72 -5.13 -8.73
N GLU A 140 -2.27 -5.25 -9.97
CA GLU A 140 -2.70 -6.32 -10.86
C GLU A 140 -2.09 -7.59 -10.26
N THR A 141 -2.89 -8.32 -9.48
CA THR A 141 -2.59 -9.72 -9.16
C THR A 141 -2.31 -10.41 -10.48
N ALA A 142 -1.14 -11.02 -10.61
CA ALA A 142 -0.78 -11.77 -11.79
C ALA A 142 -1.89 -12.77 -12.12
N ASP A 143 -2.65 -12.48 -13.18
CA ASP A 143 -3.59 -13.42 -13.77
C ASP A 143 -2.81 -14.70 -14.07
N THR A 144 -3.21 -15.77 -13.39
CA THR A 144 -2.81 -17.12 -13.76
C THR A 144 -3.48 -17.41 -15.10
N PRO A 145 -2.75 -17.72 -16.19
CA PRO A 145 -3.42 -18.24 -17.38
C PRO A 145 -3.98 -19.64 -17.09
N PRO A 146 -5.13 -20.01 -17.67
CA PRO A 146 -5.73 -21.32 -17.48
C PRO A 146 -4.85 -22.41 -18.12
N SER A 147 -4.83 -23.57 -17.45
CA SER A 147 -4.26 -24.82 -17.97
C SER A 147 -4.92 -25.24 -19.29
N ILE A 148 -4.13 -25.33 -20.37
CA ILE A 148 -4.34 -26.15 -21.57
C ILE A 148 -2.92 -26.40 -22.13
N ALA A 149 -2.38 -27.60 -22.35
CA ALA A 149 -2.94 -28.87 -22.80
C ALA A 149 -2.32 -30.08 -22.07
#